data_AF-A0A0H4QLH6-F1
#
_entry.id   AF-A0A0H4QLH6-F1
#
_cell.length_a   1.000
_cell.length_b   1.000
_cell.length_c   1.000
_cell.angle_alpha   90.00
_cell.angle_beta   90.00
_cell.angle_gamma   90.00
#
_symmetry.space_group_name_H-M   'P 1'
#
loop_
_entity.id
_entity.type
_entity.pdbx_description
1 polymer ?
#
loop_
_entity_poly.entity_id
_entity_poly.type
_entity_poly.pdbx_seq_one_letter_code
_entity_poly.pdbx_strand_id
1 'polypeptide(L)'
;MNSPKQLSYEDQLNLFAERGMNLDPEMRDKNINAIEAIGYYTLKQFAYPFAYRDGYNTPDYDGLSFDFVVKRYYQDKNLRINLLHAIEDIEVSMNSLISHVLGDKYGPFGHLDFSKWADKKISAYSLEEKQFYFKKSLLRQAYNSNILDLDYRENLNADNFPTVWLMTNLLTFETTSSLIRVMSDENIKYFTDYFDCSREELVSWLECLNFVRNICCHNSNVLDISLSQNAVAPKDYKEYLWFKNINGNVSYTNKIALVIVIVVHMMYAINPKYRFDNIKRSFTSITRDIDGSIEKLGFKSMDAFYDVFRK
;
A
#
# COMPACT_ATOMS: atom_id res chain seq x y z
N MET A 1 27.68 30.65 1.18
CA MET A 1 26.91 29.46 1.60
C MET A 1 27.85 28.28 1.60
N ASN A 2 28.04 27.61 2.74
CA ASN A 2 28.80 26.36 2.77
C ASN A 2 27.95 25.28 2.08
N SER A 3 28.42 24.78 0.95
CA SER A 3 27.80 23.64 0.28
C SER A 3 27.81 22.42 1.22
N PRO A 4 26.75 21.59 1.21
CA PRO A 4 26.75 20.36 1.98
C PRO A 4 27.94 19.47 1.56
N LYS A 5 28.65 18.91 2.54
CA LYS A 5 29.79 18.01 2.32
C LYS A 5 29.33 16.57 2.42
N GLN A 6 29.86 15.72 1.55
CA GLN A 6 29.70 14.28 1.66
C GLN A 6 30.48 13.77 2.87
N LEU A 7 29.83 12.94 3.70
CA LEU A 7 30.44 12.28 4.85
C LEU A 7 30.89 10.86 4.46
N SER A 8 32.00 10.38 5.04
CA SER A 8 32.36 8.96 4.97
C SER A 8 31.33 8.08 5.69
N TYR A 9 31.35 6.77 5.51
CA TYR A 9 30.43 5.88 6.22
C TYR A 9 30.72 5.85 7.73
N GLU A 10 31.98 5.98 8.11
CA GLU A 10 32.44 6.13 9.48
C GLU A 10 31.90 7.42 10.12
N ASP A 11 31.97 8.54 9.40
CA ASP A 11 31.44 9.82 9.86
C ASP A 11 29.90 9.79 9.94
N GLN A 12 29.24 9.08 9.03
CA GLN A 12 27.79 8.83 9.09
C GLN A 12 27.42 8.01 10.33
N LEU A 13 28.21 6.99 10.69
CA LEU A 13 28.01 6.21 11.92
C LEU A 13 28.24 7.08 13.17
N ASN A 14 29.32 7.86 13.18
CA ASN A 14 29.62 8.79 14.27
C ASN A 14 28.50 9.82 14.44
N LEU A 15 27.90 10.30 13.34
CA LEU A 15 26.76 11.21 13.37
C LEU A 15 25.50 10.58 14.01
N PHE A 16 25.32 9.26 13.95
CA PHE A 16 24.27 8.59 14.74
C PHE A 16 24.60 8.61 16.23
N ALA A 17 25.85 8.35 16.62
CA ALA A 17 26.29 8.41 18.01
C ALA A 17 26.19 9.82 18.60
N GLU A 18 26.60 10.84 17.86
CA GLU A 18 26.46 12.26 18.23
C GLU A 18 25.00 12.65 18.47
N ARG A 19 24.07 11.97 17.82
CA ARG A 19 22.61 12.15 17.96
C ARG A 19 22.00 11.24 19.03
N GLY A 20 22.82 10.71 19.94
CA GLY A 20 22.35 9.93 21.08
C GLY A 20 22.09 8.45 20.79
N MET A 21 22.52 7.91 19.63
CA MET A 21 22.37 6.48 19.34
C MET A 21 23.47 5.65 20.03
N ASN A 22 23.09 4.55 20.68
CA ASN A 22 24.03 3.62 21.29
C ASN A 22 24.65 2.70 20.21
N LEU A 23 25.99 2.67 20.19
CA LEU A 23 26.78 1.84 19.28
C LEU A 23 27.59 0.83 20.09
N ASP A 24 27.46 -0.44 19.73
CA ASP A 24 28.35 -1.49 20.24
C ASP A 24 29.71 -1.40 19.54
N PRO A 25 30.82 -1.14 20.26
CA PRO A 25 32.15 -1.05 19.68
C PRO A 25 32.59 -2.32 18.96
N GLU A 26 32.16 -3.50 19.43
CA GLU A 26 32.52 -4.79 18.82
C GLU A 26 31.84 -4.98 17.46
N MET A 27 30.75 -4.25 17.21
CA MET A 27 29.94 -4.34 16.00
C MET A 27 30.20 -3.20 15.01
N ARG A 28 31.25 -2.40 15.22
CA ARG A 28 31.51 -1.20 14.42
C ARG A 28 31.59 -1.47 12.91
N ASP A 29 32.37 -2.47 12.50
CA ASP A 29 32.53 -2.81 11.06
C ASP A 29 31.21 -3.28 10.44
N LYS A 30 30.43 -4.07 11.19
CA LYS A 30 29.07 -4.48 10.77
C LYS A 30 28.16 -3.26 10.60
N ASN A 31 28.25 -2.27 11.49
CA ASN A 31 27.42 -1.07 11.44
C ASN A 31 27.78 -0.16 10.27
N ILE A 32 29.08 -0.05 9.94
CA ILE A 32 29.56 0.65 8.74
C ILE A 32 29.02 -0.05 7.48
N ASN A 33 29.14 -1.37 7.39
CA ASN A 33 28.60 -2.15 6.26
C ASN A 33 27.07 -1.99 6.12
N ALA A 34 26.35 -1.86 7.22
CA ALA A 34 24.91 -1.60 7.20
C ALA A 34 24.59 -0.22 6.60
N ILE A 35 25.37 0.82 6.96
CA ILE A 35 25.22 2.17 6.38
C ILE A 35 25.57 2.16 4.89
N GLU A 36 26.63 1.46 4.50
CA GLU A 36 27.01 1.30 3.08
C GLU A 36 25.90 0.64 2.27
N ALA A 37 25.33 -0.46 2.78
CA ALA A 37 24.32 -1.22 2.05
C ALA A 37 22.91 -0.58 2.05
N ILE A 38 22.52 0.09 3.14
CA ILE A 38 21.14 0.58 3.34
C ILE A 38 21.05 2.10 3.12
N GLY A 39 22.12 2.83 3.43
CA GLY A 39 22.20 4.28 3.39
C GLY A 39 21.76 4.95 4.69
N TYR A 40 22.48 6.01 5.06
CA TYR A 40 22.23 6.79 6.28
C TYR A 40 20.80 7.31 6.40
N TYR A 41 20.28 7.95 5.35
CA TYR A 41 18.93 8.55 5.40
C TYR A 41 17.82 7.51 5.48
N THR A 42 18.01 6.34 4.87
CA THR A 42 17.08 5.21 5.01
C THR A 42 17.04 4.76 6.47
N LEU A 43 18.19 4.45 7.09
CA LEU A 43 18.26 4.07 8.50
C LEU A 43 17.72 5.17 9.42
N LYS A 44 18.00 6.44 9.11
CA LYS A 44 17.46 7.59 9.83
C LYS A 44 15.93 7.60 9.85
N GLN A 45 15.26 7.21 8.77
CA GLN A 45 13.79 7.13 8.72
C GLN A 45 13.23 6.10 9.72
N PHE A 46 13.94 4.99 9.94
CA PHE A 46 13.54 3.95 10.91
C PHE A 46 13.86 4.33 12.35
N ALA A 47 14.83 5.22 12.58
CA ALA A 47 15.13 5.78 13.90
C ALA A 47 14.20 6.96 14.27
N TYR A 48 13.68 7.67 13.27
CA TYR A 48 12.90 8.90 13.43
C TYR A 48 11.68 8.83 14.37
N PRO A 49 10.90 7.72 14.43
CA PRO A 49 9.77 7.59 15.37
C PRO A 49 10.16 7.59 16.84
N PHE A 50 11.43 7.27 17.14
CA PHE A 50 11.97 7.19 18.50
C PHE A 50 12.72 8.46 18.91
N ALA A 51 12.88 9.42 18.01
CA ALA A 51 13.63 10.63 18.29
C ALA A 51 12.84 11.62 19.13
N TYR A 52 13.43 12.09 20.23
CA TYR A 52 12.98 13.26 20.95
C TYR A 52 13.27 14.54 20.16
N ARG A 53 12.38 15.55 20.28
CA ARG A 53 12.50 16.83 19.58
C ARG A 53 12.11 17.97 20.51
N ASP A 54 13.03 18.90 20.69
CA ASP A 54 12.82 20.13 21.46
C ASP A 54 12.45 21.36 20.60
N GLY A 55 12.10 21.14 19.32
CA GLY A 55 11.68 22.22 18.41
C GLY A 55 12.80 22.82 17.57
N TYR A 56 14.09 22.51 17.80
CA TYR A 56 15.22 23.08 17.04
C TYR A 56 16.19 22.02 16.46
N ASN A 57 15.64 21.17 15.60
CA ASN A 57 16.28 20.63 14.39
C ASN A 57 17.44 19.61 14.44
N THR A 58 17.74 18.96 15.57
CA THR A 58 18.53 17.71 15.56
C THR A 58 17.79 16.62 16.35
N PRO A 59 17.55 15.42 15.77
CA PRO A 59 16.93 14.35 16.52
C PRO A 59 17.90 13.86 17.60
N ASP A 60 17.40 13.69 18.82
CA ASP A 60 18.06 12.95 19.89
C ASP A 60 17.38 11.58 20.00
N TYR A 61 18.16 10.51 19.87
CA TYR A 61 17.67 9.14 19.93
C TYR A 61 17.71 8.53 21.34
N ASP A 62 18.14 9.28 22.36
CA ASP A 62 18.05 8.91 23.78
C ASP A 62 18.48 7.46 24.08
N GLY A 63 19.66 7.07 23.60
CA GLY A 63 20.25 5.75 23.82
C GLY A 63 19.72 4.63 22.91
N LEU A 64 18.92 4.92 21.88
CA LEU A 64 18.42 3.93 20.93
C LEU A 64 19.58 3.10 20.34
N SER A 65 19.43 1.77 20.30
CA SER A 65 20.46 0.91 19.70
C SER A 65 20.46 1.01 18.17
N PHE A 66 21.64 1.17 17.56
CA PHE A 66 21.78 1.12 16.10
C PHE A 66 21.37 -0.25 15.53
N ASP A 67 21.76 -1.36 16.17
CA ASP A 67 21.37 -2.71 15.77
C ASP A 67 19.85 -2.89 15.77
N PHE A 68 19.14 -2.25 16.70
CA PHE A 68 17.68 -2.22 16.71
C PHE A 68 17.11 -1.52 15.46
N VAL A 69 17.67 -0.36 15.07
CA VAL A 69 17.23 0.36 13.85
C VAL A 69 17.44 -0.49 12.60
N VAL A 70 18.59 -1.16 12.49
CA VAL A 70 18.88 -2.08 11.38
C VAL A 70 17.91 -3.27 11.39
N LYS A 71 17.65 -3.87 12.56
CA LYS A 71 16.69 -4.97 12.70
C LYS A 71 15.29 -4.54 12.27
N ARG A 72 14.83 -3.37 12.72
CA ARG A 72 13.56 -2.75 12.35
C ARG A 72 13.43 -2.59 10.84
N TYR A 73 14.47 -2.09 10.17
CA TYR A 73 14.51 -1.97 8.71
C TYR A 73 14.22 -3.31 8.01
N TYR A 74 14.86 -4.40 8.44
CA TYR A 74 14.67 -5.72 7.83
C TYR A 74 13.30 -6.32 8.16
N GLN A 75 12.78 -6.09 9.36
CA GLN A 75 11.42 -6.49 9.72
C GLN A 75 10.37 -5.80 8.86
N ASP A 76 10.48 -4.48 8.70
CA ASP A 76 9.63 -3.69 7.82
C ASP A 76 9.75 -4.16 6.37
N LYS A 77 10.97 -4.36 5.86
CA LYS A 77 11.22 -4.92 4.51
C LYS A 77 10.49 -6.24 4.27
N ASN A 78 10.59 -7.17 5.23
CA ASN A 78 9.90 -8.45 5.13
C ASN A 78 8.38 -8.29 5.13
N LEU A 79 7.84 -7.38 5.94
CA LEU A 79 6.41 -7.07 5.92
C LEU A 79 5.98 -6.45 4.58
N ARG A 80 6.74 -5.48 4.04
CA ARG A 80 6.47 -4.84 2.73
C ARG A 80 6.39 -5.86 1.60
N ILE A 81 7.35 -6.77 1.51
CA ILE A 81 7.37 -7.82 0.47
C ILE A 81 6.13 -8.71 0.57
N ASN A 82 5.76 -9.12 1.78
CA ASN A 82 4.61 -10.00 1.98
C ASN A 82 3.27 -9.29 1.74
N LEU A 83 3.17 -8.00 2.08
CA LEU A 83 2.00 -7.19 1.74
C LEU A 83 1.90 -6.97 0.24
N LEU A 84 3.01 -6.65 -0.43
CA LEU A 84 3.03 -6.42 -1.86
C LEU A 84 2.58 -7.66 -2.63
N HIS A 85 3.02 -8.86 -2.21
CA HIS A 85 2.55 -10.12 -2.79
C HIS A 85 1.04 -10.27 -2.71
N ALA A 86 0.41 -9.98 -1.57
CA ALA A 86 -1.04 -10.10 -1.43
C ALA A 86 -1.78 -8.99 -2.20
N ILE A 87 -1.23 -7.78 -2.22
CA ILE A 87 -1.80 -6.64 -2.95
C ILE A 87 -1.75 -6.86 -4.47
N GLU A 88 -0.70 -7.49 -4.98
CA GLU A 88 -0.59 -7.85 -6.39
C GLU A 88 -1.72 -8.80 -6.83
N ASP A 89 -2.01 -9.84 -6.03
CA ASP A 89 -3.13 -10.75 -6.29
C ASP A 89 -4.48 -10.00 -6.31
N ILE A 90 -4.65 -9.01 -5.42
CA ILE A 90 -5.81 -8.12 -5.42
C ILE A 90 -5.86 -7.28 -6.69
N GLU A 91 -4.76 -6.62 -7.08
CA GLU A 91 -4.67 -5.78 -8.29
C GLU A 91 -5.04 -6.57 -9.55
N VAL A 92 -4.48 -7.76 -9.71
CA VAL A 92 -4.78 -8.68 -10.83
C VAL A 92 -6.24 -9.09 -10.83
N SER A 93 -6.80 -9.44 -9.66
CA SER A 93 -8.21 -9.82 -9.54
C SER A 93 -9.13 -8.66 -9.91
N MET A 94 -8.84 -7.44 -9.42
CA MET A 94 -9.61 -6.23 -9.76
C MET A 94 -9.57 -5.94 -11.26
N ASN A 95 -8.40 -6.08 -11.88
CA ASN A 95 -8.24 -5.93 -13.32
C ASN A 95 -9.06 -6.96 -14.10
N SER A 96 -9.07 -8.22 -13.67
CA SER A 96 -9.90 -9.28 -14.26
C SER A 96 -11.39 -8.96 -14.15
N LEU A 97 -11.86 -8.50 -12.99
CA LEU A 97 -13.26 -8.12 -12.77
C LEU A 97 -13.66 -6.92 -13.63
N ILE A 98 -12.81 -5.91 -13.79
CA ILE A 98 -13.03 -4.79 -14.72
C ILE A 98 -13.20 -5.31 -16.15
N SER A 99 -12.31 -6.21 -16.59
CA SER A 99 -12.39 -6.80 -17.92
C SER A 99 -13.73 -7.49 -18.15
N HIS A 100 -14.19 -8.27 -17.16
CA HIS A 100 -15.46 -8.97 -17.21
C HIS A 100 -16.65 -8.00 -17.28
N VAL A 101 -16.75 -7.08 -16.32
CA VAL A 101 -17.90 -6.15 -16.23
C VAL A 101 -18.01 -5.25 -17.46
N LEU A 102 -16.88 -4.69 -17.91
CA LEU A 102 -16.90 -3.78 -19.05
C LEU A 102 -16.98 -4.51 -20.38
N GLY A 103 -16.33 -5.67 -20.51
CA GLY A 103 -16.31 -6.47 -21.73
C GLY A 103 -17.66 -7.13 -22.03
N ASP A 104 -18.30 -7.71 -21.02
CA ASP A 104 -19.58 -8.41 -21.17
C ASP A 104 -20.70 -7.42 -21.56
N LYS A 105 -20.82 -6.30 -20.85
CA LYS A 105 -21.91 -5.34 -21.04
C LYS A 105 -21.71 -4.37 -22.21
N TYR A 106 -20.46 -3.96 -22.48
CA TYR A 106 -20.16 -2.85 -23.40
C TYR A 106 -19.27 -3.26 -24.57
N GLY A 107 -18.88 -4.53 -24.64
CA GLY A 107 -18.05 -5.08 -25.71
C GLY A 107 -16.55 -4.78 -25.58
N PRO A 108 -15.74 -5.23 -26.55
CA PRO A 108 -14.27 -5.19 -26.48
C PRO A 108 -13.67 -3.81 -26.21
N PHE A 109 -14.29 -2.75 -26.76
CA PHE A 109 -13.80 -1.38 -26.67
C PHE A 109 -14.70 -0.47 -25.82
N GLY A 110 -15.67 -1.05 -25.10
CA GLY A 110 -16.64 -0.28 -24.30
C GLY A 110 -16.00 0.59 -23.22
N HIS A 111 -14.83 0.18 -22.71
CA HIS A 111 -14.04 0.92 -21.73
C HIS A 111 -13.58 2.31 -22.23
N LEU A 112 -13.58 2.57 -23.54
CA LEU A 112 -13.19 3.85 -24.14
C LEU A 112 -14.29 4.93 -24.09
N ASP A 113 -15.53 4.55 -23.79
CA ASP A 113 -16.68 5.45 -23.76
C ASP A 113 -17.28 5.48 -22.35
N PHE A 114 -16.75 6.38 -21.53
CA PHE A 114 -17.11 6.50 -20.11
C PHE A 114 -18.59 6.86 -19.94
N SER A 115 -19.21 7.53 -20.92
CA SER A 115 -20.62 7.92 -20.87
C SER A 115 -21.59 6.74 -20.77
N LYS A 116 -21.16 5.54 -21.21
CA LYS A 116 -21.99 4.32 -21.22
C LYS A 116 -22.03 3.59 -19.88
N TRP A 117 -21.00 3.71 -19.07
CA TRP A 117 -20.80 2.84 -17.89
C TRP A 117 -20.51 3.61 -16.60
N ALA A 118 -20.16 4.89 -16.68
CA ALA A 118 -19.87 5.71 -15.52
C ALA A 118 -21.15 6.21 -14.81
N ASP A 119 -20.98 6.66 -13.56
CA ASP A 119 -22.05 7.25 -12.77
C ASP A 119 -22.48 8.60 -13.37
N LYS A 120 -23.77 8.72 -13.67
CA LYS A 120 -24.41 9.93 -14.21
C LYS A 120 -24.39 11.11 -13.24
N LYS A 121 -24.07 10.89 -11.97
CA LYS A 121 -23.87 11.96 -10.97
C LYS A 121 -22.58 12.75 -11.22
N ILE A 122 -21.61 12.19 -11.96
CA ILE A 122 -20.36 12.86 -12.31
C ILE A 122 -20.66 13.86 -13.44
N SER A 123 -20.12 15.08 -13.32
CA SER A 123 -20.31 16.09 -14.37
C SER A 123 -19.71 15.64 -15.71
N ALA A 124 -20.39 15.96 -16.81
CA ALA A 124 -19.94 15.60 -18.15
C ALA A 124 -18.51 16.09 -18.44
N TYR A 125 -18.18 17.31 -17.99
CA TYR A 125 -16.84 17.88 -18.10
C TYR A 125 -15.77 17.05 -17.39
N SER A 126 -16.01 16.67 -16.12
CA SER A 126 -15.04 15.85 -15.36
C SER A 126 -14.91 14.45 -15.95
N LEU A 127 -16.00 13.91 -16.49
CA LEU A 127 -15.99 12.60 -17.11
C LEU A 127 -15.18 12.59 -18.42
N GLU A 128 -15.36 13.61 -19.25
CA GLU A 128 -14.60 13.80 -20.49
C GLU A 128 -13.10 13.98 -20.20
N GLU A 129 -12.76 14.80 -19.21
CA GLU A 129 -11.38 15.00 -18.76
C GLU A 129 -10.74 13.67 -18.33
N LYS A 130 -11.42 12.90 -17.47
CA LYS A 130 -10.92 11.59 -17.02
C LYS A 130 -10.76 10.61 -18.18
N GLN A 131 -11.74 10.57 -19.09
CA GLN A 131 -11.66 9.73 -20.29
C GLN A 131 -10.46 10.11 -21.16
N PHE A 132 -10.21 11.41 -21.36
CA PHE A 132 -9.08 11.91 -22.14
C PHE A 132 -7.75 11.46 -21.54
N TYR A 133 -7.53 11.70 -20.24
CA TYR A 133 -6.29 11.30 -19.58
C TYR A 133 -6.12 9.79 -19.51
N PHE A 134 -7.20 9.04 -19.31
CA PHE A 134 -7.19 7.58 -19.37
C PHE A 134 -6.72 7.08 -20.73
N LYS A 135 -7.33 7.54 -21.83
CA LYS A 135 -6.94 7.16 -23.20
C LYS A 135 -5.49 7.50 -23.50
N LYS A 136 -5.06 8.71 -23.12
CA LYS A 136 -3.67 9.15 -23.30
C LYS A 136 -2.68 8.26 -22.55
N SER A 137 -2.98 7.91 -21.30
CA SER A 137 -2.15 7.02 -20.49
C SER A 137 -2.12 5.62 -21.08
N LEU A 138 -3.28 5.09 -21.50
CA LEU A 138 -3.39 3.75 -22.06
C LEU A 138 -2.54 3.57 -23.32
N LEU A 139 -2.62 4.51 -24.28
CA LEU A 139 -1.78 4.46 -25.49
C LEU A 139 -0.29 4.54 -25.15
N ARG A 140 0.09 5.40 -24.20
CA ARG A 140 1.49 5.49 -23.74
C ARG A 140 1.95 4.18 -23.10
N GLN A 141 1.11 3.53 -22.31
CA GLN A 141 1.46 2.26 -21.66
C GLN A 141 1.55 1.13 -22.67
N ALA A 142 0.60 1.03 -23.61
CA ALA A 142 0.63 0.07 -24.71
C ALA A 142 1.94 0.20 -25.50
N TYR A 143 2.32 1.41 -25.89
CA TYR A 143 3.54 1.69 -26.65
C TYR A 143 4.83 1.28 -25.91
N ASN A 144 4.87 1.43 -24.58
CA ASN A 144 6.04 1.09 -23.77
C ASN A 144 6.00 -0.35 -23.22
N SER A 145 4.97 -1.12 -23.55
CA SER A 145 4.81 -2.48 -23.05
C SER A 145 5.52 -3.49 -23.94
N ASN A 146 5.85 -4.65 -23.37
CA ASN A 146 6.37 -5.80 -24.10
C ASN A 146 5.28 -6.87 -24.32
N ILE A 147 3.99 -6.47 -24.33
CA ILE A 147 2.88 -7.40 -24.52
C ILE A 147 2.77 -7.75 -26.00
N LEU A 148 3.15 -8.98 -26.36
CA LEU A 148 3.14 -9.46 -27.74
C LEU A 148 1.74 -9.41 -28.38
N ASP A 149 0.69 -9.61 -27.58
CA ASP A 149 -0.68 -9.62 -28.08
C ASP A 149 -1.14 -8.27 -28.66
N LEU A 150 -0.43 -7.17 -28.37
CA LEU A 150 -0.69 -5.85 -28.93
C LEU A 150 -0.21 -5.71 -30.38
N ASP A 151 0.60 -6.64 -30.89
CA ASP A 151 1.02 -6.64 -32.30
C ASP A 151 -0.08 -7.17 -33.24
N TYR A 152 -1.09 -7.88 -32.70
CA TYR A 152 -2.19 -8.42 -33.48
C TYR A 152 -3.31 -7.40 -33.70
N ARG A 153 -3.62 -7.09 -34.96
CA ARG A 153 -4.67 -6.12 -35.31
C ARG A 153 -6.07 -6.48 -34.80
N GLU A 154 -6.38 -7.77 -34.61
CA GLU A 154 -7.68 -8.21 -34.07
C GLU A 154 -7.90 -7.77 -32.62
N ASN A 155 -6.82 -7.50 -31.91
CA ASN A 155 -6.82 -7.05 -30.52
C ASN A 155 -6.89 -5.53 -30.38
N LEU A 156 -6.90 -4.80 -31.50
CA LEU A 156 -6.87 -3.33 -31.53
C LEU A 156 -8.06 -2.78 -32.32
N ASN A 157 -8.50 -1.57 -31.96
CA ASN A 157 -9.41 -0.81 -32.80
C ASN A 157 -8.64 0.05 -33.83
N ALA A 158 -9.38 0.84 -34.63
CA ALA A 158 -8.81 1.72 -35.66
C ALA A 158 -7.83 2.79 -35.11
N ASP A 159 -7.97 3.17 -33.84
CA ASP A 159 -7.14 4.17 -33.16
C ASP A 159 -6.00 3.51 -32.33
N ASN A 160 -5.76 2.21 -32.53
CA ASN A 160 -4.79 1.38 -31.80
C ASN A 160 -5.06 1.20 -30.29
N PHE A 161 -6.29 1.41 -29.83
CA PHE A 161 -6.65 1.03 -28.47
C PHE A 161 -6.84 -0.49 -28.37
N PRO A 162 -6.30 -1.12 -27.32
CA PRO A 162 -6.48 -2.54 -27.09
C PRO A 162 -7.90 -2.90 -26.66
N THR A 163 -8.29 -4.15 -26.85
CA THR A 163 -9.49 -4.72 -26.24
C THR A 163 -9.39 -4.67 -24.71
N VAL A 164 -10.55 -4.69 -24.03
CA VAL A 164 -10.64 -4.52 -22.57
C VAL A 164 -9.85 -5.57 -21.78
N TRP A 165 -9.72 -6.80 -22.27
CA TRP A 165 -8.92 -7.87 -21.63
C TRP A 165 -7.41 -7.70 -21.78
N LEU A 166 -6.94 -7.00 -22.82
CA LEU A 166 -5.53 -6.62 -22.92
C LEU A 166 -5.24 -5.31 -22.21
N MET A 167 -6.19 -4.37 -22.26
CA MET A 167 -6.14 -3.09 -21.56
C MET A 167 -5.84 -3.28 -20.07
N THR A 168 -6.45 -4.28 -19.44
CA THR A 168 -6.28 -4.56 -18.01
C THR A 168 -4.86 -4.97 -17.61
N ASN A 169 -4.07 -5.52 -18.54
CA ASN A 169 -2.65 -5.82 -18.31
C ASN A 169 -1.74 -4.59 -18.43
N LEU A 170 -2.29 -3.48 -18.91
CA LEU A 170 -1.61 -2.19 -19.05
C LEU A 170 -1.97 -1.20 -17.94
N LEU A 171 -2.86 -1.57 -17.02
CA LEU A 171 -3.30 -0.67 -15.96
C LEU A 171 -2.29 -0.62 -14.83
N THR A 172 -2.08 0.57 -14.28
CA THR A 172 -1.56 0.74 -12.93
C THR A 172 -2.70 0.58 -11.93
N PHE A 173 -2.38 0.17 -10.70
CA PHE A 173 -3.38 0.12 -9.62
C PHE A 173 -4.15 1.44 -9.42
N GLU A 174 -3.47 2.58 -9.56
CA GLU A 174 -4.12 3.90 -9.49
C GLU A 174 -5.20 4.06 -10.58
N THR A 175 -4.90 3.62 -11.81
CA THR A 175 -5.85 3.67 -12.92
C THR A 175 -7.03 2.73 -12.67
N THR A 176 -6.78 1.51 -12.19
CA THR A 176 -7.80 0.53 -11.77
C THR A 176 -8.75 1.12 -10.73
N SER A 177 -8.19 1.73 -9.67
CA SER A 177 -8.96 2.41 -8.63
C SER A 177 -9.80 3.58 -9.18
N SER A 178 -9.22 4.37 -10.09
CA SER A 178 -9.92 5.49 -10.74
C SER A 178 -11.09 5.03 -11.59
N LEU A 179 -10.93 3.96 -12.39
CA LEU A 179 -11.99 3.38 -13.21
C LEU A 179 -13.15 2.92 -12.33
N ILE A 180 -12.87 2.15 -11.27
CA ILE A 180 -13.91 1.65 -10.36
C ILE A 180 -14.64 2.80 -9.68
N ARG A 181 -13.94 3.85 -9.25
CA ARG A 181 -14.58 4.99 -8.60
C ARG A 181 -15.65 5.64 -9.47
N VAL A 182 -15.40 5.75 -10.77
CA VAL A 182 -16.31 6.44 -11.69
C VAL A 182 -17.42 5.54 -12.25
N MET A 183 -17.36 4.23 -12.04
CA MET A 183 -18.41 3.30 -12.48
C MET A 183 -19.78 3.63 -11.87
N SER A 184 -20.85 3.33 -12.59
CA SER A 184 -22.22 3.43 -12.10
C SER A 184 -22.49 2.47 -10.92
N ASP A 185 -23.54 2.73 -10.15
CA ASP A 185 -23.97 1.85 -9.06
C ASP A 185 -24.26 0.42 -9.55
N GLU A 186 -24.78 0.27 -10.78
CA GLU A 186 -25.05 -1.03 -11.41
C GLU A 186 -23.76 -1.82 -11.71
N ASN A 187 -22.70 -1.14 -12.16
CA ASN A 187 -21.44 -1.80 -12.51
C ASN A 187 -20.60 -2.10 -11.27
N ILE A 188 -20.57 -1.19 -10.30
CA ILE A 188 -19.89 -1.42 -9.02
C ILE A 188 -20.52 -2.57 -8.24
N LYS A 189 -21.83 -2.80 -8.41
CA LYS A 189 -22.53 -3.87 -7.70
C LYS A 189 -21.84 -5.23 -7.84
N TYR A 190 -21.30 -5.53 -9.01
CA TYR A 190 -20.56 -6.78 -9.25
C TYR A 190 -19.35 -6.93 -8.32
N PHE A 191 -18.61 -5.84 -8.08
CA PHE A 191 -17.45 -5.83 -7.20
C PHE A 191 -17.87 -5.88 -5.73
N THR A 192 -18.87 -5.09 -5.34
CA THR A 192 -19.35 -5.07 -3.96
C THR A 192 -19.93 -6.41 -3.53
N ASP A 193 -20.64 -7.10 -4.44
CA ASP A 193 -21.17 -8.44 -4.19
C ASP A 193 -20.02 -9.47 -4.13
N TYR A 194 -18.99 -9.34 -4.98
CA TYR A 194 -17.82 -10.23 -4.97
C TYR A 194 -17.00 -10.14 -3.68
N PHE A 195 -16.78 -8.93 -3.17
CA PHE A 195 -16.01 -8.69 -1.95
C PHE A 195 -16.86 -8.57 -0.67
N ASP A 196 -18.17 -8.75 -0.75
CA ASP A 196 -19.11 -8.56 0.37
C ASP A 196 -18.87 -7.24 1.13
N CYS A 197 -19.02 -6.11 0.43
CA CYS A 197 -18.73 -4.78 0.97
C CYS A 197 -19.63 -3.69 0.39
N SER A 198 -19.62 -2.49 0.96
CA SER A 198 -20.27 -1.32 0.35
C SER A 198 -19.40 -0.65 -0.71
N ARG A 199 -19.99 0.23 -1.53
CA ARG A 199 -19.25 1.06 -2.50
C ARG A 199 -18.20 1.93 -1.81
N GLU A 200 -18.56 2.52 -0.67
CA GLU A 200 -17.68 3.37 0.13
C GLU A 200 -16.51 2.56 0.70
N GLU A 201 -16.78 1.36 1.22
CA GLU A 201 -15.76 0.43 1.69
C GLU A 201 -14.79 0.10 0.56
N LEU A 202 -15.29 -0.39 -0.59
CA LEU A 202 -14.47 -0.77 -1.74
C LEU A 202 -13.56 0.38 -2.22
N VAL A 203 -14.12 1.56 -2.44
CA VAL A 203 -13.34 2.73 -2.89
C VAL A 203 -12.27 3.11 -1.87
N SER A 204 -12.61 3.08 -0.57
CA SER A 204 -11.66 3.37 0.51
C SER A 204 -10.53 2.33 0.59
N TRP A 205 -10.84 1.06 0.35
CA TRP A 205 -9.86 -0.03 0.36
C TRP A 205 -8.89 0.12 -0.80
N LEU A 206 -9.37 0.40 -2.01
CA LEU A 206 -8.51 0.59 -3.18
C LEU A 206 -7.59 1.80 -3.05
N GLU A 207 -8.07 2.91 -2.47
CA GLU A 207 -7.21 4.06 -2.11
C GLU A 207 -6.12 3.65 -1.11
N CYS A 208 -6.52 2.97 -0.03
CA CYS A 208 -5.62 2.51 1.01
C CYS A 208 -4.54 1.56 0.47
N LEU A 209 -4.94 0.57 -0.32
CA LEU A 209 -4.02 -0.42 -0.90
C LEU A 209 -3.10 0.22 -1.94
N ASN A 210 -3.58 1.14 -2.78
CA ASN A 210 -2.72 1.89 -3.71
C ASN A 210 -1.66 2.71 -2.96
N PHE A 211 -2.04 3.38 -1.87
CA PHE A 211 -1.10 4.12 -1.01
C PHE A 211 -0.03 3.19 -0.40
N VAL A 212 -0.45 2.07 0.20
CA VAL A 212 0.47 1.10 0.81
C VAL A 212 1.37 0.45 -0.23
N ARG A 213 0.83 0.10 -1.40
CA ARG A 213 1.58 -0.46 -2.53
C ARG A 213 2.70 0.49 -2.96
N ASN A 214 2.40 1.78 -3.08
CA ASN A 214 3.40 2.80 -3.41
C ASN A 214 4.47 2.93 -2.33
N ILE A 215 4.11 2.92 -1.03
CA ILE A 215 5.08 2.90 0.08
C ILE A 215 6.00 1.68 -0.02
N CYS A 216 5.43 0.50 -0.29
CA CYS A 216 6.18 -0.74 -0.44
C CYS A 216 7.18 -0.65 -1.61
N CYS A 217 6.75 -0.18 -2.77
CA CYS A 217 7.59 -0.02 -3.97
C CYS A 217 8.69 1.05 -3.79
N HIS A 218 8.43 2.11 -3.03
CA HIS A 218 9.41 3.17 -2.75
C HIS A 218 10.32 2.86 -1.55
N ASN A 219 10.30 1.63 -1.02
CA ASN A 219 11.08 1.22 0.14
C ASN A 219 10.91 2.13 1.38
N SER A 220 9.75 2.76 1.49
CA SER A 220 9.42 3.64 2.61
C SER A 220 8.93 2.84 3.81
N ASN A 221 9.04 3.41 5.00
CA ASN A 221 8.64 2.76 6.25
C ASN A 221 7.12 2.52 6.30
N VAL A 222 6.71 1.24 6.29
CA VAL A 222 5.29 0.84 6.30
C VAL A 222 4.75 0.66 7.73
N LEU A 223 5.61 0.43 8.70
CA LEU A 223 5.22 0.27 10.11
C LEU A 223 4.69 1.57 10.72
N ASP A 224 5.33 2.69 10.39
CA ASP A 224 5.03 3.99 10.98
C ASP A 224 4.05 4.84 10.15
N ILE A 225 3.32 4.20 9.22
CA ILE A 225 2.32 4.90 8.40
C ILE A 225 1.18 5.44 9.26
N SER A 226 0.60 6.52 8.78
CA SER A 226 -0.69 7.01 9.26
C SER A 226 -1.57 7.18 8.04
N LEU A 227 -2.54 6.28 7.87
CA LEU A 227 -3.52 6.37 6.80
C LEU A 227 -4.33 7.66 6.99
N SER A 228 -4.59 8.37 5.89
CA SER A 228 -5.57 9.46 5.91
C SER A 228 -6.93 8.92 6.34
N GLN A 229 -7.78 9.75 6.96
CA GLN A 229 -8.98 9.35 7.71
C GLN A 229 -10.10 8.64 6.92
N ASN A 230 -9.84 8.19 5.68
CA ASN A 230 -10.86 7.71 4.75
C ASN A 230 -10.98 6.19 4.68
N ALA A 231 -9.99 5.41 5.12
CA ALA A 231 -10.04 3.95 5.01
C ALA A 231 -11.05 3.37 6.00
N VAL A 232 -12.07 2.67 5.49
CA VAL A 232 -13.14 2.09 6.32
C VAL A 232 -12.76 0.66 6.71
N ALA A 233 -12.81 0.34 8.00
CA ALA A 233 -12.59 -1.03 8.47
C ALA A 233 -13.73 -1.96 8.01
N PRO A 234 -13.43 -3.14 7.43
CA PRO A 234 -14.44 -4.14 7.12
C PRO A 234 -15.25 -4.51 8.38
N LYS A 235 -16.58 -4.59 8.25
CA LYS A 235 -17.50 -4.72 9.40
C LYS A 235 -17.12 -5.85 10.36
N ASP A 236 -16.81 -7.02 9.82
CA ASP A 236 -16.49 -8.22 10.59
C ASP A 236 -15.13 -8.16 11.29
N TYR A 237 -14.31 -7.17 10.98
CA TYR A 237 -12.95 -7.05 11.50
C TYR A 237 -12.78 -5.89 12.49
N LYS A 238 -13.80 -5.04 12.64
CA LYS A 238 -13.78 -3.89 13.57
C LYS A 238 -13.45 -4.30 14.99
N GLU A 239 -13.94 -5.46 15.42
CA GLU A 239 -13.70 -5.95 16.77
C GLU A 239 -12.23 -6.30 17.06
N TYR A 240 -11.41 -6.57 16.05
CA TYR A 240 -9.99 -6.92 16.22
C TYR A 240 -9.08 -5.69 16.26
N LEU A 241 -9.58 -4.56 15.75
CA LEU A 241 -8.83 -3.33 15.66
C LEU A 241 -8.86 -2.57 16.98
N TRP A 242 -7.75 -1.93 17.29
CA TRP A 242 -7.66 -0.97 18.36
C TRP A 242 -8.41 0.31 17.98
N PHE A 243 -9.07 0.92 18.97
CA PHE A 243 -9.84 2.15 18.80
C PHE A 243 -9.64 3.09 19.99
N LYS A 244 -9.81 4.39 19.74
CA LYS A 244 -9.93 5.41 20.79
C LYS A 244 -11.38 5.87 20.90
N ASN A 245 -11.85 6.07 22.12
CA ASN A 245 -13.11 6.77 22.37
C ASN A 245 -12.80 8.24 22.66
N ILE A 246 -13.25 9.14 21.80
CA ILE A 246 -13.09 10.60 21.97
C ILE A 246 -14.49 11.19 22.02
N ASN A 247 -14.89 11.69 23.19
CA ASN A 247 -16.20 12.35 23.40
C ASN A 247 -17.41 11.50 22.96
N GLY A 248 -17.35 10.17 23.13
CA GLY A 248 -18.43 9.25 22.74
C GLY A 248 -18.34 8.74 21.30
N ASN A 249 -17.42 9.28 20.48
CA ASN A 249 -17.15 8.79 19.14
C ASN A 249 -15.99 7.79 19.14
N VAL A 250 -16.26 6.59 18.59
CA VAL A 250 -15.26 5.54 18.41
C VAL A 250 -14.47 5.80 17.13
N SER A 251 -13.16 6.02 17.26
CA SER A 251 -12.23 6.17 16.15
C SER A 251 -11.30 4.96 16.09
N TYR A 252 -11.44 4.16 15.04
CA TYR A 252 -10.58 2.99 14.81
C TYR A 252 -9.19 3.41 14.35
N THR A 253 -8.23 2.50 14.53
CA THR A 253 -6.86 2.69 14.09
C THR A 253 -6.76 3.03 12.59
N ASN A 254 -5.85 3.94 12.26
CA ASN A 254 -5.43 4.27 10.90
C ASN A 254 -4.01 3.74 10.61
N LYS A 255 -3.61 2.67 11.30
CA LYS A 255 -2.28 2.05 11.24
C LYS A 255 -2.28 0.78 10.39
N ILE A 256 -1.15 0.10 10.37
CA ILE A 256 -0.91 -1.11 9.55
C ILE A 256 -1.94 -2.23 9.80
N ALA A 257 -2.53 -2.32 10.99
CA ALA A 257 -3.60 -3.28 11.26
C ALA A 257 -4.80 -3.13 10.33
N LEU A 258 -5.20 -1.89 9.99
CA LEU A 258 -6.29 -1.63 9.06
C LEU A 258 -5.98 -2.17 7.66
N VAL A 259 -4.73 -2.02 7.22
CA VAL A 259 -4.26 -2.56 5.94
C VAL A 259 -4.34 -4.08 5.94
N ILE A 260 -3.86 -4.72 7.01
CA ILE A 260 -3.84 -6.19 7.13
C ILE A 260 -5.26 -6.75 7.08
N VAL A 261 -6.22 -6.16 7.79
CA VAL A 261 -7.61 -6.66 7.75
C VAL A 261 -8.27 -6.46 6.38
N ILE A 262 -7.98 -5.36 5.68
CA ILE A 262 -8.47 -5.13 4.31
C ILE A 262 -7.89 -6.18 3.36
N VAL A 263 -6.57 -6.40 3.41
CA VAL A 263 -5.88 -7.41 2.61
C VAL A 263 -6.47 -8.79 2.87
N VAL A 264 -6.65 -9.16 4.15
CA VAL A 264 -7.20 -10.46 4.52
C VAL A 264 -8.62 -10.64 4.01
N HIS A 265 -9.49 -9.65 4.22
CA HIS A 265 -10.87 -9.68 3.74
C HIS A 265 -10.96 -9.88 2.23
N MET A 266 -10.23 -9.07 1.46
CA MET A 266 -10.24 -9.16 -0.01
C MET A 266 -9.61 -10.46 -0.51
N MET A 267 -8.53 -10.91 0.12
CA MET A 267 -7.86 -12.16 -0.28
C MET A 267 -8.68 -13.40 0.02
N TYR A 268 -9.51 -13.42 1.06
CA TYR A 268 -10.43 -14.54 1.27
C TYR A 268 -11.49 -14.66 0.18
N ALA A 269 -11.96 -13.53 -0.37
CA ALA A 269 -12.88 -13.53 -1.51
C ALA A 269 -12.20 -14.05 -2.79
N ILE A 270 -10.94 -13.67 -3.02
CA ILE A 270 -10.16 -14.04 -4.22
C ILE A 270 -9.65 -15.48 -4.15
N ASN A 271 -9.04 -15.84 -3.04
CA ASN A 271 -8.38 -17.12 -2.82
C ASN A 271 -8.55 -17.55 -1.36
N PRO A 272 -9.61 -18.31 -1.03
CA PRO A 272 -9.87 -18.82 0.31
C PRO A 272 -8.73 -19.67 0.91
N LYS A 273 -7.80 -20.15 0.07
CA LYS A 273 -6.65 -20.98 0.48
C LYS A 273 -5.35 -20.18 0.58
N TYR A 274 -5.41 -18.85 0.45
CA TYR A 274 -4.22 -18.01 0.55
C TYR A 274 -3.56 -18.16 1.93
N ARG A 275 -2.23 -18.35 1.94
CA ARG A 275 -1.48 -18.59 3.17
C ARG A 275 -0.83 -17.32 3.67
N PHE A 276 -1.38 -16.77 4.75
CA PHE A 276 -0.86 -15.55 5.40
C PHE A 276 0.33 -15.80 6.34
N ASP A 277 0.99 -16.97 6.29
CA ASP A 277 2.08 -17.35 7.21
C ASP A 277 3.24 -16.36 7.19
N ASN A 278 3.55 -15.79 6.03
CA ASN A 278 4.62 -14.82 5.91
C ASN A 278 4.27 -13.48 6.58
N ILE A 279 3.03 -12.99 6.40
CA ILE A 279 2.53 -11.78 7.09
C ILE A 279 2.50 -12.03 8.59
N LYS A 280 1.97 -13.17 9.04
CA LYS A 280 1.94 -13.57 10.46
C LYS A 280 3.34 -13.57 11.08
N ARG A 281 4.33 -14.20 10.42
CA ARG A 281 5.71 -14.26 10.90
C ARG A 281 6.38 -12.89 10.95
N SER A 282 6.26 -12.09 9.89
CA SER A 282 6.83 -10.73 9.86
C SER A 282 6.25 -9.87 10.97
N PHE A 283 4.91 -9.81 11.07
CA PHE A 283 4.22 -9.00 12.08
C PHE A 283 4.57 -9.45 13.51
N THR A 284 4.59 -10.75 13.77
CA THR A 284 4.97 -11.30 15.09
C THR A 284 6.41 -10.93 15.45
N SER A 285 7.34 -10.98 14.49
CA SER A 285 8.74 -10.59 14.70
C SER A 285 8.85 -9.14 15.18
N ILE A 286 8.10 -8.22 14.57
CA ILE A 286 8.06 -6.80 14.94
C ILE A 286 7.55 -6.63 16.38
N THR A 287 6.45 -7.31 16.73
CA THR A 287 5.80 -7.15 18.04
C THR A 287 6.58 -7.70 19.23
N ARG A 288 7.55 -8.60 18.98
CA ARG A 288 8.40 -9.18 20.03
C ARG A 288 9.51 -8.24 20.49
N ASP A 289 9.84 -7.24 19.67
CA ASP A 289 10.86 -6.26 19.97
C ASP A 289 10.25 -4.96 20.53
N ILE A 290 11.09 -4.08 21.09
CA ILE A 290 10.77 -2.88 21.90
C ILE A 290 9.97 -1.80 21.13
N ASP A 291 9.50 -2.07 19.92
CA ASP A 291 8.65 -1.17 19.13
C ASP A 291 7.35 -0.77 19.86
N GLY A 292 6.95 -1.55 20.85
CA GLY A 292 5.91 -1.22 21.80
C GLY A 292 4.55 -1.73 21.34
N SER A 293 3.79 -2.23 22.32
CA SER A 293 2.40 -2.68 22.28
C SER A 293 1.76 -2.80 20.90
N ILE A 294 1.24 -3.98 20.58
CA ILE A 294 0.46 -4.28 19.37
C ILE A 294 -0.63 -3.22 19.02
N GLU A 295 -1.10 -2.48 20.01
CA GLU A 295 -1.95 -1.29 19.90
C GLU A 295 -1.37 -0.17 19.01
N LYS A 296 -0.06 0.08 19.05
CA LYS A 296 0.64 1.06 18.19
C LYS A 296 0.55 0.65 16.71
N LEU A 297 0.57 -0.65 16.45
CA LEU A 297 0.38 -1.22 15.11
C LEU A 297 -1.11 -1.30 14.74
N GLY A 298 -1.99 -1.15 15.72
CA GLY A 298 -3.42 -0.97 15.55
C GLY A 298 -4.30 -2.17 15.89
N PHE A 299 -3.79 -3.26 16.46
CA PHE A 299 -4.65 -4.35 16.97
C PHE A 299 -4.87 -4.23 18.47
N LYS A 300 -6.03 -4.70 18.95
CA LYS A 300 -6.35 -4.67 20.40
C LYS A 300 -5.50 -5.65 21.22
N SER A 301 -5.11 -6.79 20.64
CA SER A 301 -4.31 -7.83 21.29
C SER A 301 -3.69 -8.76 20.25
N MET A 302 -2.70 -9.57 20.66
CA MET A 302 -2.08 -10.56 19.79
C MET A 302 -3.06 -11.66 19.36
N ASP A 303 -3.99 -12.04 20.24
CA ASP A 303 -5.05 -12.98 19.90
C ASP A 303 -5.95 -12.42 18.80
N ALA A 304 -6.34 -11.15 18.93
CA ALA A 304 -7.13 -10.47 17.91
C ALA A 304 -6.43 -10.43 16.55
N PHE A 305 -5.11 -10.22 16.53
CA PHE A 305 -4.33 -10.31 15.30
C PHE A 305 -4.40 -11.70 14.66
N TYR A 306 -4.29 -12.79 15.43
CA TYR A 306 -4.41 -14.13 14.87
C TYR A 306 -5.83 -14.50 14.46
N ASP A 307 -6.85 -14.00 15.16
CA ASP A 307 -8.26 -14.25 14.88
C ASP A 307 -8.71 -13.71 13.52
N VAL A 308 -8.08 -12.62 13.04
CA VAL A 308 -8.28 -12.07 11.69
C VAL A 308 -8.09 -13.14 10.60
N PHE A 309 -7.21 -14.14 10.82
CA PHE A 309 -6.88 -15.17 9.83
C PHE A 309 -7.61 -16.51 10.06
N ARG A 310 -8.66 -16.54 10.88
CA ARG A 310 -9.39 -17.78 11.21
C ARG A 310 -10.69 -18.00 10.42
N LYS A 311 -11.00 -17.10 9.48
CA LYS A 311 -12.14 -17.28 8.56
C LYS A 311 -11.89 -18.39 7.55
#